data_AF-A0A4V6NIP2-F1
#
_entry.id   AF-A0A4V6NIP2-F1
#
_cell.length_a   1.000
_cell.length_b   1.000
_cell.length_c   1.000
_cell.angle_alpha   90.00
_cell.angle_beta   90.00
_cell.angle_gamma   90.00
#
_symmetry.space_group_name_H-M   'P 1'
#
loop_
_entity.id
_entity.type
_entity.pdbx_description
1 polymer ?
#
loop_
_entity_poly.entity_id
_entity_poly.type
_entity_poly.pdbx_seq_one_letter_code
_entity_poly.pdbx_strand_id
1 'polypeptide(L)'
;MKEKRQMSRLTLTVSAAILAISAVPQLAGAQAADPTRGGDGGRIIRVTTLAKDGPGSLREAVEAKGKRTVVFEVGGVIDLERSVMEIDEPYLTIAGQTAPSPGVTIVRGGIDLKGHDVKISHLRVMTGVDGQPKLSGWEADAFSTVAAHNVVVEHCSFFWAIDENMSTSGPRFNGNTVKEWRAATSHDVLFRENLAAEGLADASHPKGEHSKGSLVHDNATGIVFYRNVWAHNMERSPLVKGGAQVLMVNNMIYDPGHRAVHYNLMNLEWAGHPYVTGEITAVGNVMRAGNTTAPGLPFLTLGGDGDLAWFSKDNINVDRWGNPAPMLGRYGVTKAKVIESPQPLASLDGYKVVPAADLETGLLASVGARPWDRAPDDIRVLFFVAEGRGEVIDDEKVVGGYPHPAPTRAAFVEKDWNLATMTPKSGIYPGQKAGAQEKLSARDKEMREGAAK
;
A
#
# COMPACT_ATOMS: atom_id res chain seq x y z
N MET A 1 -50.28 46.46 42.76
CA MET A 1 -49.53 45.34 42.14
C MET A 1 -49.66 45.41 40.63
N LYS A 2 -48.64 45.95 39.96
CA LYS A 2 -48.46 45.89 38.50
C LYS A 2 -46.99 45.53 38.28
N GLU A 3 -46.70 44.26 38.05
CA GLU A 3 -45.34 43.81 37.71
C GLU A 3 -45.12 43.90 36.20
N LYS A 4 -44.04 44.61 35.84
CA LYS A 4 -43.50 44.73 34.49
C LYS A 4 -42.72 43.45 34.19
N ARG A 5 -43.02 42.79 33.08
CA ARG A 5 -42.16 41.74 32.51
C ARG A 5 -41.43 42.30 31.30
N GLN A 6 -40.14 42.59 31.48
CA GLN A 6 -39.20 42.95 30.42
C GLN A 6 -38.98 41.73 29.51
N MET A 7 -39.31 41.84 28.22
CA MET A 7 -38.82 40.93 27.20
C MET A 7 -37.45 41.42 26.72
N SER A 8 -36.41 40.69 27.11
CA SER A 8 -35.06 40.79 26.55
C SER A 8 -35.07 40.27 25.11
N ARG A 9 -34.66 41.10 24.15
CA ARG A 9 -34.37 40.68 22.77
C ARG A 9 -32.99 40.03 22.78
N LEU A 10 -32.93 38.72 22.55
CA LEU A 10 -31.69 37.99 22.33
C LEU A 10 -31.28 38.18 20.87
N THR A 11 -30.28 39.02 20.61
CA THR A 11 -29.68 39.19 19.28
C THR A 11 -28.80 37.98 19.00
N LEU A 12 -29.18 37.14 18.05
CA LEU A 12 -28.38 35.99 17.61
C LEU A 12 -27.31 36.48 16.64
N THR A 13 -26.08 36.65 17.12
CA THR A 13 -24.91 36.93 16.27
C THR A 13 -24.48 35.63 15.58
N VAL A 14 -24.77 35.51 14.28
CA VAL A 14 -24.23 34.42 13.45
C VAL A 14 -22.77 34.75 13.15
N SER A 15 -21.84 34.15 13.92
CA SER A 15 -20.42 34.19 13.59
C SER A 15 -20.17 33.30 12.38
N ALA A 16 -19.89 33.92 11.22
CA ALA A 16 -19.38 33.23 10.06
C ALA A 16 -17.96 32.71 10.37
N ALA A 17 -17.84 31.41 10.65
CA ALA A 17 -16.55 30.74 10.73
C ALA A 17 -15.98 30.61 9.32
N ILE A 18 -15.03 31.50 8.99
CA ILE A 18 -14.19 31.34 7.80
C ILE A 18 -13.29 30.12 8.05
N LEU A 19 -13.61 28.99 7.42
CA LEU A 19 -12.68 27.86 7.38
C LEU A 19 -11.44 28.30 6.60
N ALA A 20 -10.35 28.52 7.32
CA ALA A 20 -9.05 28.76 6.73
C ALA A 20 -8.64 27.52 5.92
N ILE A 21 -8.29 27.75 4.66
CA ILE A 21 -7.77 26.75 3.74
C ILE A 21 -6.41 26.30 4.29
N SER A 22 -6.36 25.12 4.90
CA SER A 22 -5.10 24.41 5.04
C SER A 22 -4.75 23.84 3.67
N ALA A 23 -4.01 24.60 2.87
CA ALA A 23 -3.15 23.97 1.88
C ALA A 23 -2.31 22.96 2.66
N VAL A 24 -2.45 21.66 2.35
CA VAL A 24 -1.60 20.63 2.95
C VAL A 24 -0.18 21.08 2.60
N PRO A 25 0.62 21.55 3.57
CA PRO A 25 1.97 21.93 3.26
C PRO A 25 2.63 20.64 2.83
N GLN A 26 3.12 20.60 1.60
CA GLN A 26 4.08 19.59 1.20
C GLN A 26 5.33 19.91 2.01
N LEU A 27 5.36 19.42 3.25
CA LEU A 27 6.50 19.55 4.14
C LEU A 27 7.62 18.80 3.43
N ALA A 28 8.51 19.55 2.77
CA ALA A 28 9.80 19.09 2.31
C ALA A 28 10.64 18.76 3.56
N GLY A 29 10.28 17.69 4.26
CA GLY A 29 11.16 17.02 5.20
C GLY A 29 12.28 16.35 4.42
N ALA A 30 13.41 16.12 5.10
CA ALA A 30 14.38 15.17 4.59
C ALA A 30 13.67 13.84 4.31
N GLN A 31 13.81 13.35 3.08
CA GLN A 31 13.33 12.04 2.64
C GLN A 31 14.57 11.18 2.38
N ALA A 32 14.54 9.91 2.78
CA ALA A 32 15.61 8.97 2.51
C ALA A 32 15.86 8.92 1.00
N ALA A 33 17.12 8.82 0.60
CA ALA A 33 17.45 8.73 -0.82
C ALA A 33 16.79 7.48 -1.41
N ASP A 34 16.11 7.64 -2.54
CA ASP A 34 15.56 6.51 -3.28
C ASP A 34 16.71 5.56 -3.71
N PRO A 35 16.52 4.24 -3.66
CA PRO A 35 17.53 3.27 -4.09
C PRO A 35 17.76 3.30 -5.61
N THR A 36 16.94 4.03 -6.37
CA THR A 36 17.07 4.19 -7.81
C THR A 36 16.66 5.57 -8.30
N ARG A 37 17.09 5.92 -9.51
CA ARG A 37 16.57 7.05 -10.30
C ARG A 37 15.52 6.64 -11.32
N GLY A 38 15.23 5.34 -11.47
CA GLY A 38 14.30 4.85 -12.48
C GLY A 38 14.64 5.33 -13.89
N GLY A 39 13.63 5.82 -14.59
CA GLY A 39 13.68 6.37 -15.94
C GLY A 39 14.23 7.78 -16.10
N ASP A 40 14.70 8.45 -15.04
CA ASP A 40 15.07 9.87 -15.06
C ASP A 40 16.08 10.26 -16.18
N GLY A 41 15.76 11.25 -17.00
CA GLY A 41 16.54 11.64 -18.18
C GLY A 41 16.45 10.68 -19.38
N GLY A 42 15.57 9.68 -19.31
CA GLY A 42 15.24 8.78 -20.42
C GLY A 42 14.21 9.35 -21.39
N ARG A 43 13.78 8.52 -22.34
CA ARG A 43 12.72 8.87 -23.30
C ARG A 43 11.36 8.91 -22.60
N ILE A 44 10.50 9.84 -23.03
CA ILE A 44 9.10 9.87 -22.56
C ILE A 44 8.25 9.01 -23.51
N ILE A 45 7.57 8.01 -22.96
CA ILE A 45 6.62 7.13 -23.68
C ILE A 45 5.22 7.44 -23.17
N ARG A 46 4.29 7.71 -24.09
CA ARG A 46 2.91 8.09 -23.80
C ARG A 46 1.99 6.88 -23.96
N VAL A 47 1.33 6.49 -22.89
CA VAL A 47 0.21 5.53 -22.94
C VAL A 47 -1.02 6.27 -23.45
N THR A 48 -1.56 5.81 -24.57
CA THR A 48 -2.67 6.46 -25.30
C THR A 48 -3.86 5.54 -25.52
N THR A 49 -3.80 4.29 -25.05
CA THR A 49 -4.93 3.35 -25.04
C THR A 49 -5.02 2.62 -23.71
N LEU A 50 -6.25 2.22 -23.36
CA LEU A 50 -6.55 1.36 -22.21
C LEU A 50 -6.58 -0.14 -22.58
N ALA A 51 -6.34 -0.47 -23.86
CA ALA A 51 -6.16 -1.85 -24.28
C ALA A 51 -4.97 -2.46 -23.54
N LYS A 52 -5.11 -3.73 -23.14
CA LYS A 52 -4.06 -4.46 -22.40
C LYS A 52 -2.73 -4.53 -23.18
N ASP A 53 -2.82 -4.71 -24.50
CA ASP A 53 -1.68 -4.89 -25.40
C ASP A 53 -1.81 -4.02 -26.66
N GLY A 54 -0.72 -3.96 -27.43
CA GLY A 54 -0.66 -3.30 -28.73
C GLY A 54 -0.25 -1.83 -28.67
N PRO A 55 -0.27 -1.12 -29.82
CA PRO A 55 0.24 0.23 -29.93
C PRO A 55 -0.38 1.21 -28.94
N GLY A 56 0.46 1.93 -28.22
CA GLY A 56 0.09 2.93 -27.22
C GLY A 56 -0.37 2.37 -25.87
N SER A 57 -0.28 1.05 -25.66
CA SER A 57 -0.68 0.40 -24.40
C SER A 57 0.37 0.58 -23.31
N LEU A 58 -0.03 0.36 -22.05
CA LEU A 58 0.92 0.29 -20.94
C LEU A 58 1.92 -0.86 -21.14
N ARG A 59 1.47 -2.02 -21.65
CA ARG A 59 2.34 -3.17 -21.94
C ARG A 59 3.46 -2.80 -22.92
N GLU A 60 3.13 -2.18 -24.05
CA GLU A 60 4.14 -1.74 -25.03
C GLU A 60 5.15 -0.77 -24.39
N ALA A 61 4.68 0.12 -23.51
CA ALA A 61 5.53 1.11 -22.85
C ALA A 61 6.50 0.47 -21.83
N VAL A 62 6.06 -0.53 -21.07
CA VAL A 62 6.92 -1.22 -20.09
C VAL A 62 7.89 -2.19 -20.75
N GLU A 63 7.55 -2.78 -21.90
CA GLU A 63 8.45 -3.68 -22.67
C GLU A 63 9.47 -2.93 -23.53
N ALA A 64 9.28 -1.61 -23.73
CA ALA A 64 10.17 -0.80 -24.54
C ALA A 64 11.60 -0.77 -23.99
N LYS A 65 12.59 -0.99 -24.85
CA LYS A 65 14.00 -1.04 -24.44
C LYS A 65 14.56 0.34 -24.07
N GLY A 66 15.58 0.32 -23.22
CA GLY A 66 16.33 1.51 -22.81
C GLY A 66 15.65 2.34 -21.74
N LYS A 67 16.34 3.38 -21.26
CA LYS A 67 15.85 4.23 -20.17
C LYS A 67 14.60 5.01 -20.57
N ARG A 68 13.52 4.91 -19.79
CA ARG A 68 12.24 5.55 -20.13
C ARG A 68 11.39 5.97 -18.94
N THR A 69 10.63 7.04 -19.15
CA THR A 69 9.53 7.46 -18.29
C THR A 69 8.22 7.27 -19.05
N VAL A 70 7.32 6.49 -18.47
CA VAL A 70 5.97 6.23 -18.97
C VAL A 70 5.01 7.23 -18.34
N VAL A 71 4.30 7.98 -19.19
CA VAL A 71 3.27 8.96 -18.83
C VAL A 71 1.95 8.58 -19.49
N PHE A 72 0.83 9.07 -18.97
CA PHE A 72 -0.50 8.67 -19.41
C PHE A 72 -1.28 9.83 -20.04
N GLU A 73 -1.80 9.60 -21.24
CA GLU A 73 -2.77 10.49 -21.90
C GLU A 73 -4.20 9.92 -21.85
N VAL A 74 -4.37 8.79 -21.16
CA VAL A 74 -5.64 8.11 -20.91
C VAL A 74 -5.83 7.86 -19.41
N GLY A 75 -7.08 7.90 -18.96
CA GLY A 75 -7.50 7.48 -17.63
C GLY A 75 -8.66 6.49 -17.76
N GLY A 76 -8.74 5.51 -16.86
CA GLY A 76 -9.75 4.45 -16.88
C GLY A 76 -9.18 3.11 -16.45
N VAL A 77 -9.79 2.04 -16.95
CA VAL A 77 -9.49 0.66 -16.57
C VAL A 77 -8.73 -0.06 -17.69
N ILE A 78 -7.64 -0.72 -17.33
CA ILE A 78 -6.92 -1.69 -18.15
C ILE A 78 -7.28 -3.08 -17.60
N ASP A 79 -8.00 -3.87 -18.38
CA ASP A 79 -8.38 -5.24 -18.01
C ASP A 79 -7.30 -6.23 -18.50
N LEU A 80 -6.67 -6.95 -17.59
CA LEU A 80 -5.64 -7.94 -17.92
C LEU A 80 -6.21 -9.31 -18.30
N GLU A 81 -7.52 -9.52 -18.23
CA GLU A 81 -8.19 -10.75 -18.67
C GLU A 81 -7.65 -12.02 -17.99
N ARG A 82 -7.36 -11.94 -16.68
CA ARG A 82 -6.70 -12.99 -15.87
C ARG A 82 -5.29 -13.32 -16.37
N SER A 83 -4.51 -12.29 -16.66
CA SER A 83 -3.08 -12.39 -16.96
C SER A 83 -2.25 -11.48 -16.07
N VAL A 84 -0.94 -11.65 -16.09
CA VAL A 84 0.02 -10.85 -15.32
C VAL A 84 0.78 -9.92 -16.28
N MET A 85 1.01 -8.69 -15.85
CA MET A 85 1.89 -7.75 -16.53
C MET A 85 3.31 -7.92 -16.02
N GLU A 86 4.18 -8.50 -16.84
CA GLU A 86 5.60 -8.66 -16.51
C GLU A 86 6.39 -7.40 -16.89
N ILE A 87 7.30 -6.99 -16.01
CA ILE A 87 8.21 -5.86 -16.23
C ILE A 87 9.65 -6.36 -16.05
N ASP A 88 10.31 -6.68 -17.16
CA ASP A 88 11.70 -7.15 -17.15
C ASP A 88 12.71 -6.03 -17.48
N GLU A 89 12.28 -5.02 -18.23
CA GLU A 89 13.18 -4.00 -18.77
C GLU A 89 13.55 -2.93 -17.74
N PRO A 90 14.84 -2.71 -17.45
CA PRO A 90 15.28 -1.85 -16.35
C PRO A 90 15.19 -0.35 -16.68
N TYR A 91 15.52 0.49 -15.71
CA TYR A 91 15.58 1.96 -15.83
C TYR A 91 14.25 2.57 -16.31
N LEU A 92 13.20 2.25 -15.56
CA LEU A 92 11.81 2.59 -15.86
C LEU A 92 11.23 3.49 -14.77
N THR A 93 10.49 4.52 -15.16
CA THR A 93 9.55 5.23 -14.28
C THR A 93 8.15 5.13 -14.85
N ILE A 94 7.18 4.62 -14.09
CA ILE A 94 5.75 4.67 -14.43
C ILE A 94 5.08 5.76 -13.58
N ALA A 95 4.69 6.86 -14.22
CA ALA A 95 4.17 8.05 -13.56
C ALA A 95 2.63 8.13 -13.64
N GLY A 96 1.92 7.29 -12.87
CA GLY A 96 0.45 7.22 -12.87
C GLY A 96 -0.27 8.54 -12.50
N GLN A 97 0.41 9.44 -11.80
CA GLN A 97 -0.10 10.77 -11.44
C GLN A 97 -0.39 11.65 -12.67
N THR A 98 0.25 11.35 -13.81
CA THR A 98 0.06 12.08 -15.07
C THR A 98 -1.29 11.79 -15.73
N ALA A 99 -1.91 10.65 -15.41
CA ALA A 99 -3.18 10.26 -16.00
C ALA A 99 -4.31 11.25 -15.63
N PRO A 100 -5.20 11.60 -16.59
CA PRO A 100 -6.42 12.33 -16.28
C PRO A 100 -7.31 11.55 -15.30
N SER A 101 -8.18 12.25 -14.57
CA SER A 101 -9.18 11.59 -13.69
C SER A 101 -9.98 10.56 -14.50
N PRO A 102 -10.18 9.33 -13.99
CA PRO A 102 -10.00 8.89 -12.60
C PRO A 102 -8.60 8.33 -12.27
N GLY A 103 -7.61 8.49 -13.14
CA GLY A 103 -6.33 7.79 -13.08
C GLY A 103 -6.37 6.45 -13.80
N VAL A 104 -5.39 5.59 -13.54
CA VAL A 104 -5.28 4.25 -14.15
C VAL A 104 -5.59 3.18 -13.11
N THR A 105 -6.44 2.23 -13.48
CA THR A 105 -6.77 1.06 -12.67
C THR A 105 -6.56 -0.19 -13.50
N ILE A 106 -5.73 -1.09 -12.99
CA ILE A 106 -5.47 -2.40 -13.59
C ILE A 106 -6.38 -3.39 -12.87
N VAL A 107 -7.14 -4.19 -13.63
CA VAL A 107 -8.07 -5.18 -13.06
C VAL A 107 -7.81 -6.57 -13.60
N ARG A 108 -8.30 -7.59 -12.88
CA ARG A 108 -8.28 -9.00 -13.32
C ARG A 108 -6.86 -9.48 -13.63
N GLY A 109 -5.91 -9.07 -12.81
CA GLY A 109 -4.50 -9.41 -12.93
C GLY A 109 -3.62 -8.52 -12.05
N GLY A 110 -2.32 -8.84 -12.03
CA GLY A 110 -1.31 -8.15 -11.23
C GLY A 110 -0.09 -7.73 -12.04
N ILE A 111 0.93 -7.25 -11.33
CA ILE A 111 2.22 -6.85 -11.88
C ILE A 111 3.33 -7.71 -11.25
N ASP A 112 4.13 -8.34 -12.10
CA ASP A 112 5.38 -8.98 -11.71
C ASP A 112 6.54 -8.13 -12.22
N LEU A 113 7.26 -7.50 -11.29
CA LEU A 113 8.48 -6.77 -11.60
C LEU A 113 9.69 -7.69 -11.45
N LYS A 114 10.39 -7.95 -12.55
CA LYS A 114 11.57 -8.84 -12.63
C LYS A 114 12.87 -8.10 -12.93
N GLY A 115 12.78 -6.84 -13.35
CA GLY A 115 13.92 -5.99 -13.69
C GLY A 115 14.57 -5.26 -12.51
N HIS A 116 15.34 -4.22 -12.79
CA HIS A 116 15.97 -3.38 -11.78
C HIS A 116 15.89 -1.89 -12.14
N ASP A 117 16.13 -1.03 -11.15
CA ASP A 117 16.05 0.42 -11.33
C ASP A 117 14.68 0.88 -11.84
N VAL A 118 13.64 0.58 -11.07
CA VAL A 118 12.25 0.85 -11.45
C VAL A 118 11.53 1.70 -10.40
N LYS A 119 10.79 2.71 -10.86
CA LYS A 119 9.83 3.47 -10.05
C LYS A 119 8.43 3.26 -10.58
N ILE A 120 7.49 2.91 -9.70
CA ILE A 120 6.07 2.80 -10.03
C ILE A 120 5.29 3.66 -9.04
N SER A 121 4.46 4.56 -9.58
CA SER A 121 3.69 5.46 -8.75
C SER A 121 2.24 5.62 -9.21
N HIS A 122 1.33 5.83 -8.26
CA HIS A 122 -0.02 6.33 -8.53
C HIS A 122 -0.88 5.42 -9.43
N LEU A 123 -0.71 4.11 -9.30
CA LEU A 123 -1.55 3.09 -9.93
C LEU A 123 -2.50 2.46 -8.91
N ARG A 124 -3.67 2.02 -9.39
CA ARG A 124 -4.51 1.04 -8.69
C ARG A 124 -4.39 -0.31 -9.36
N VAL A 125 -4.21 -1.37 -8.60
CA VAL A 125 -4.22 -2.75 -9.08
C VAL A 125 -5.22 -3.55 -8.26
N MET A 126 -6.16 -4.18 -8.94
CA MET A 126 -7.30 -4.87 -8.33
C MET A 126 -7.44 -6.25 -8.95
N THR A 127 -6.87 -7.28 -8.33
CA THR A 127 -6.79 -8.61 -8.94
C THR A 127 -8.17 -9.26 -9.03
N GLY A 128 -8.80 -9.54 -7.89
CA GLY A 128 -10.14 -10.12 -7.75
C GLY A 128 -10.24 -11.58 -8.21
N VAL A 129 -11.30 -12.25 -7.77
CA VAL A 129 -11.57 -13.67 -8.04
C VAL A 129 -12.22 -13.87 -9.40
N ASP A 130 -12.84 -12.84 -10.00
CA ASP A 130 -13.43 -12.89 -11.34
C ASP A 130 -14.41 -14.08 -11.53
N GLY A 131 -15.20 -14.35 -10.48
CA GLY A 131 -16.14 -15.47 -10.43
C GLY A 131 -15.52 -16.86 -10.51
N GLN A 132 -14.22 -16.99 -10.29
CA GLN A 132 -13.56 -18.30 -10.24
C GLN A 132 -14.09 -19.15 -9.07
N PRO A 133 -14.26 -20.48 -9.26
CA PRO A 133 -14.65 -21.36 -8.17
C PRO A 133 -13.62 -21.38 -7.04
N LYS A 134 -14.06 -21.73 -5.84
CA LYS A 134 -13.18 -21.93 -4.70
C LYS A 134 -12.10 -22.98 -5.02
N LEU A 135 -10.84 -22.69 -4.68
CA LEU A 135 -9.67 -23.55 -4.95
C LEU A 135 -9.42 -23.87 -6.45
N SER A 136 -9.91 -23.07 -7.40
CA SER A 136 -9.75 -23.36 -8.83
C SER A 136 -8.35 -23.14 -9.40
N GLY A 137 -7.44 -22.50 -8.65
CA GLY A 137 -6.05 -22.28 -9.04
C GLY A 137 -5.73 -20.91 -9.63
N TRP A 138 -6.67 -19.97 -9.68
CA TRP A 138 -6.33 -18.56 -9.92
C TRP A 138 -5.73 -17.98 -8.63
N GLU A 139 -4.45 -17.63 -8.64
CA GLU A 139 -3.65 -17.25 -7.46
C GLU A 139 -2.78 -16.02 -7.73
N ALA A 140 -3.31 -15.01 -8.42
CA ALA A 140 -2.52 -13.84 -8.76
C ALA A 140 -2.30 -12.89 -7.57
N ASP A 141 -1.07 -12.41 -7.45
CA ASP A 141 -0.71 -11.21 -6.69
C ASP A 141 -1.35 -9.96 -7.32
N ALA A 142 -1.44 -8.87 -6.57
CA ALA A 142 -1.65 -7.54 -7.16
C ALA A 142 -0.30 -6.92 -7.58
N PHE A 143 0.73 -7.06 -6.74
CA PHE A 143 2.09 -6.67 -7.09
C PHE A 143 3.13 -7.55 -6.39
N SER A 144 4.11 -8.03 -7.16
CA SER A 144 5.25 -8.78 -6.65
C SER A 144 6.52 -8.33 -7.34
N THR A 145 7.60 -8.11 -6.57
CA THR A 145 8.94 -8.19 -7.16
C THR A 145 9.39 -9.64 -7.23
N VAL A 146 10.07 -10.03 -8.31
CA VAL A 146 10.59 -11.38 -8.50
C VAL A 146 12.07 -11.27 -8.85
N ALA A 147 12.93 -11.41 -7.83
CA ALA A 147 14.37 -11.15 -7.93
C ALA A 147 14.73 -9.73 -8.43
N ALA A 148 13.85 -8.74 -8.21
CA ALA A 148 14.07 -7.36 -8.63
C ALA A 148 14.89 -6.57 -7.60
N HIS A 149 15.61 -5.55 -8.06
CA HIS A 149 16.36 -4.70 -7.15
C HIS A 149 16.39 -3.23 -7.55
N ASN A 150 16.69 -2.37 -6.57
CA ASN A 150 16.65 -0.92 -6.71
C ASN A 150 15.25 -0.46 -7.18
N VAL A 151 14.24 -0.65 -6.34
CA VAL A 151 12.83 -0.43 -6.70
C VAL A 151 12.19 0.57 -5.77
N VAL A 152 11.36 1.47 -6.32
CA VAL A 152 10.43 2.31 -5.56
C VAL A 152 9.01 2.03 -6.03
N VAL A 153 8.14 1.66 -5.10
CA VAL A 153 6.70 1.57 -5.30
C VAL A 153 6.05 2.57 -4.35
N GLU A 154 5.43 3.61 -4.89
CA GLU A 154 4.90 4.69 -4.06
C GLU A 154 3.51 5.15 -4.44
N HIS A 155 2.70 5.49 -3.44
CA HIS A 155 1.33 5.95 -3.66
C HIS A 155 0.58 5.03 -4.63
N CYS A 156 0.60 3.73 -4.42
CA CYS A 156 -0.23 2.78 -5.16
C CYS A 156 -1.34 2.22 -4.23
N SER A 157 -2.43 1.75 -4.84
CA SER A 157 -3.45 0.98 -4.11
C SER A 157 -3.54 -0.42 -4.70
N PHE A 158 -3.44 -1.43 -3.85
CA PHE A 158 -3.47 -2.85 -4.18
C PHE A 158 -4.64 -3.50 -3.46
N PHE A 159 -5.58 -4.05 -4.22
CA PHE A 159 -6.80 -4.63 -3.67
C PHE A 159 -7.05 -6.02 -4.22
N TRP A 160 -7.71 -6.85 -3.40
CA TRP A 160 -8.33 -8.10 -3.82
C TRP A 160 -7.34 -9.09 -4.45
N ALA A 161 -6.07 -9.02 -4.07
CA ALA A 161 -5.13 -10.08 -4.43
C ALA A 161 -5.62 -11.43 -3.93
N ILE A 162 -5.38 -12.46 -4.74
CA ILE A 162 -5.72 -13.84 -4.37
C ILE A 162 -4.57 -14.53 -3.68
N ASP A 163 -3.33 -14.20 -4.04
CA ASP A 163 -2.17 -14.54 -3.23
C ASP A 163 -1.80 -13.33 -2.35
N GLU A 164 -1.06 -12.33 -2.85
CA GLU A 164 -0.61 -11.18 -2.05
C GLU A 164 -0.78 -9.80 -2.70
N ASN A 165 -1.10 -8.80 -1.87
CA ASN A 165 -1.31 -7.43 -2.36
C ASN A 165 -0.01 -6.72 -2.78
N MET A 166 1.08 -6.85 -2.02
CA MET A 166 2.30 -6.07 -2.25
C MET A 166 3.54 -6.79 -1.68
N SER A 167 4.18 -7.65 -2.46
CA SER A 167 5.25 -8.56 -2.00
C SER A 167 6.63 -8.28 -2.60
N THR A 168 7.66 -8.82 -1.94
CA THR A 168 9.00 -9.00 -2.49
C THR A 168 9.41 -10.46 -2.46
N SER A 169 9.68 -10.99 -3.65
CA SER A 169 9.89 -12.42 -3.87
C SER A 169 11.17 -12.70 -4.67
N GLY A 170 11.53 -13.96 -4.78
CA GLY A 170 12.72 -14.41 -5.48
C GLY A 170 13.24 -15.75 -4.96
N PRO A 171 14.25 -16.33 -5.62
CA PRO A 171 14.81 -17.61 -5.23
C PRO A 171 15.41 -17.53 -3.82
N ARG A 172 15.07 -18.51 -2.97
CA ARG A 172 15.58 -18.61 -1.59
C ARG A 172 17.09 -18.92 -1.56
N PHE A 173 17.56 -19.80 -2.46
CA PHE A 173 18.95 -20.26 -2.54
C PHE A 173 19.43 -20.31 -3.99
N ASN A 174 20.00 -19.21 -4.48
CA ASN A 174 20.73 -19.22 -5.76
C ASN A 174 22.16 -18.74 -5.51
N GLY A 175 23.14 -19.61 -5.77
CA GLY A 175 24.54 -19.44 -5.34
C GLY A 175 24.91 -20.32 -4.14
N ASN A 176 26.17 -20.25 -3.73
CA ASN A 176 26.78 -21.10 -2.71
C ASN A 176 26.94 -20.41 -1.34
N THR A 177 26.79 -19.08 -1.31
CA THR A 177 26.96 -18.26 -0.10
C THR A 177 25.74 -17.40 0.18
N VAL A 178 25.53 -17.01 1.44
CA VAL A 178 24.45 -16.08 1.83
C VAL A 178 24.49 -14.78 1.03
N LYS A 179 25.70 -14.28 0.71
CA LYS A 179 25.88 -13.10 -0.13
C LYS A 179 25.30 -13.29 -1.53
N GLU A 180 25.56 -14.44 -2.14
CA GLU A 180 25.03 -14.77 -3.47
C GLU A 180 23.51 -14.98 -3.43
N TRP A 181 22.99 -15.62 -2.37
CA TRP A 181 21.54 -15.78 -2.18
C TRP A 181 20.83 -14.42 -2.13
N ARG A 182 21.38 -13.48 -1.36
CA ARG A 182 20.85 -12.12 -1.22
C ARG A 182 20.92 -11.34 -2.54
N ALA A 183 22.01 -11.49 -3.29
CA ALA A 183 22.17 -10.83 -4.59
C ALA A 183 21.28 -11.42 -5.70
N ALA A 184 20.79 -12.65 -5.53
CA ALA A 184 19.97 -13.34 -6.53
C ALA A 184 18.46 -13.27 -6.26
N THR A 185 18.05 -12.73 -5.11
CA THR A 185 16.65 -12.49 -4.74
C THR A 185 16.35 -10.98 -4.73
N SER A 186 15.13 -10.58 -4.39
CA SER A 186 14.80 -9.16 -4.35
C SER A 186 15.56 -8.41 -3.26
N HIS A 187 16.13 -7.25 -3.58
CA HIS A 187 16.80 -6.40 -2.60
C HIS A 187 16.70 -4.91 -2.92
N ASP A 188 16.83 -4.05 -1.91
CA ASP A 188 16.75 -2.59 -2.06
C ASP A 188 15.42 -2.11 -2.67
N VAL A 189 14.32 -2.49 -2.00
CA VAL A 189 12.94 -2.17 -2.41
C VAL A 189 12.28 -1.27 -1.37
N LEU A 190 11.84 -0.09 -1.81
CA LEU A 190 11.09 0.87 -1.00
C LEU A 190 9.61 0.87 -1.38
N PHE A 191 8.76 0.48 -0.45
CA PHE A 191 7.32 0.70 -0.49
C PHE A 191 6.97 1.91 0.38
N ARG A 192 6.42 2.98 -0.23
CA ARG A 192 5.98 4.14 0.55
C ARG A 192 4.57 4.64 0.21
N GLU A 193 3.82 5.00 1.23
CA GLU A 193 2.49 5.60 1.06
C GLU A 193 1.52 4.75 0.23
N ASN A 194 1.69 3.41 0.23
CA ASN A 194 0.81 2.48 -0.47
C ASN A 194 -0.34 2.02 0.43
N LEU A 195 -1.47 1.68 -0.20
CA LEU A 195 -2.63 1.08 0.43
C LEU A 195 -2.80 -0.35 -0.08
N ALA A 196 -2.60 -1.36 0.77
CA ALA A 196 -2.71 -2.78 0.42
C ALA A 196 -3.82 -3.43 1.24
N ALA A 197 -4.99 -3.68 0.65
CA ALA A 197 -6.16 -4.07 1.41
C ALA A 197 -7.02 -5.15 0.77
N GLU A 198 -7.85 -5.77 1.62
CA GLU A 198 -8.92 -6.67 1.19
C GLU A 198 -8.41 -7.83 0.31
N GLY A 199 -7.26 -8.44 0.64
CA GLY A 199 -6.90 -9.73 0.02
C GLY A 199 -8.04 -10.73 0.19
N LEU A 200 -8.33 -11.55 -0.82
CA LEU A 200 -9.50 -12.44 -0.79
C LEU A 200 -9.18 -13.72 -0.03
N ALA A 201 -9.91 -13.99 1.06
CA ALA A 201 -9.57 -15.07 1.98
C ALA A 201 -9.93 -16.43 1.41
N ASP A 202 -11.22 -16.76 1.33
CA ASP A 202 -11.70 -18.07 0.89
C ASP A 202 -12.10 -18.10 -0.60
N ALA A 203 -11.15 -17.75 -1.47
CA ALA A 203 -11.36 -17.57 -2.90
C ALA A 203 -10.78 -18.73 -3.75
N SER A 204 -10.21 -18.41 -4.92
CA SER A 204 -9.71 -19.38 -5.91
C SER A 204 -8.32 -19.96 -5.60
N HIS A 205 -7.62 -19.45 -4.59
CA HIS A 205 -6.25 -19.88 -4.26
C HIS A 205 -6.21 -21.38 -3.93
N PRO A 206 -5.30 -22.18 -4.53
CA PRO A 206 -5.32 -23.64 -4.40
C PRO A 206 -4.90 -24.13 -3.00
N LYS A 207 -4.19 -23.29 -2.23
CA LYS A 207 -3.73 -23.64 -0.88
C LYS A 207 -4.76 -23.36 0.22
N GLY A 208 -6.01 -23.03 -0.13
CA GLY A 208 -7.04 -22.61 0.82
C GLY A 208 -6.97 -21.11 1.11
N GLU A 209 -7.31 -20.72 2.33
CA GLU A 209 -7.34 -19.31 2.76
C GLU A 209 -6.05 -18.58 2.38
N HIS A 210 -6.17 -17.49 1.62
CA HIS A 210 -5.01 -16.74 1.13
C HIS A 210 -5.18 -15.22 1.00
N SER A 211 -5.86 -14.59 1.95
CA SER A 211 -5.88 -13.13 2.07
C SER A 211 -4.57 -12.63 2.70
N LYS A 212 -3.62 -12.18 1.88
CA LYS A 212 -2.28 -11.77 2.33
C LYS A 212 -1.92 -10.32 1.95
N GLY A 213 -1.34 -9.59 2.90
CA GLY A 213 -0.88 -8.22 2.66
C GLY A 213 0.42 -8.14 1.84
N SER A 214 1.50 -8.70 2.39
CA SER A 214 2.86 -8.59 1.89
C SER A 214 3.73 -9.75 2.40
N LEU A 215 4.38 -10.45 1.48
CA LEU A 215 5.44 -11.41 1.78
C LEU A 215 6.80 -10.78 1.46
N VAL A 216 7.76 -10.94 2.36
CA VAL A 216 9.18 -10.69 2.12
C VAL A 216 9.90 -12.04 2.16
N HIS A 217 10.26 -12.53 0.98
CA HIS A 217 10.84 -13.85 0.81
C HIS A 217 12.26 -13.94 1.36
N ASP A 218 12.76 -15.15 1.50
CA ASP A 218 14.00 -15.43 2.22
C ASP A 218 15.19 -14.75 1.57
N ASN A 219 16.10 -14.31 2.43
CA ASN A 219 17.29 -13.57 2.06
C ASN A 219 17.01 -12.26 1.30
N ALA A 220 15.77 -11.78 1.18
CA ALA A 220 15.49 -10.46 0.64
C ALA A 220 15.95 -9.37 1.63
N THR A 221 16.78 -8.44 1.17
CA THR A 221 17.45 -7.44 2.04
C THR A 221 17.20 -6.01 1.59
N GLY A 222 17.31 -5.05 2.51
CA GLY A 222 17.09 -3.64 2.19
C GLY A 222 15.62 -3.36 1.83
N ILE A 223 14.68 -4.12 2.40
CA ILE A 223 13.24 -3.94 2.14
C ILE A 223 12.70 -2.92 3.14
N VAL A 224 12.10 -1.84 2.63
CA VAL A 224 11.58 -0.76 3.45
C VAL A 224 10.09 -0.59 3.21
N PHE A 225 9.33 -0.62 4.30
CA PHE A 225 7.93 -0.18 4.34
C PHE A 225 7.86 1.13 5.12
N TYR A 226 7.55 2.23 4.43
CA TYR A 226 7.44 3.56 5.00
C TYR A 226 6.03 4.13 4.78
N ARG A 227 5.27 4.36 5.86
CA ARG A 227 3.94 5.02 5.76
C ARG A 227 2.94 4.26 4.86
N ASN A 228 2.94 2.94 4.88
CA ASN A 228 1.93 2.14 4.18
C ASN A 228 0.73 1.85 5.09
N VAL A 229 -0.41 1.52 4.48
CA VAL A 229 -1.59 0.98 5.16
C VAL A 229 -1.85 -0.44 4.65
N TRP A 230 -1.92 -1.39 5.57
CA TRP A 230 -2.56 -2.69 5.33
C TRP A 230 -3.92 -2.71 6.00
N ALA A 231 -4.97 -3.13 5.30
CA ALA A 231 -6.31 -3.20 5.86
C ALA A 231 -7.05 -4.47 5.43
N HIS A 232 -7.76 -5.12 6.35
CA HIS A 232 -8.63 -6.26 6.02
C HIS A 232 -7.91 -7.39 5.27
N ASN A 233 -6.69 -7.72 5.71
CA ASN A 233 -5.96 -8.90 5.24
C ASN A 233 -5.96 -9.96 6.35
N MET A 234 -6.17 -11.23 6.03
CA MET A 234 -6.18 -12.28 7.04
C MET A 234 -4.79 -12.43 7.68
N GLU A 235 -3.73 -12.39 6.87
CA GLU A 235 -2.36 -12.52 7.35
C GLU A 235 -1.34 -11.66 6.57
N ARG A 236 -0.07 -11.72 6.99
CA ARG A 236 1.13 -11.20 6.30
C ARG A 236 1.08 -9.69 6.11
N SER A 237 1.12 -8.91 7.19
CA SER A 237 1.21 -7.45 7.10
C SER A 237 2.45 -6.87 7.80
N PRO A 238 3.70 -7.25 7.42
CA PRO A 238 4.10 -8.29 6.45
C PRO A 238 4.42 -9.65 7.10
N LEU A 239 4.62 -10.70 6.28
CA LEU A 239 5.40 -11.88 6.65
C LEU A 239 6.85 -11.69 6.20
N VAL A 240 7.79 -11.85 7.13
CA VAL A 240 9.24 -11.79 6.87
C VAL A 240 9.84 -13.18 7.01
N LYS A 241 10.57 -13.63 5.99
CA LYS A 241 11.14 -14.97 5.96
C LYS A 241 12.59 -15.02 6.47
N GLY A 242 13.15 -16.23 6.54
CA GLY A 242 14.53 -16.49 6.97
C GLY A 242 15.56 -15.63 6.25
N GLY A 243 16.54 -15.08 7.00
CA GLY A 243 17.62 -14.26 6.45
C GLY A 243 17.22 -12.91 5.83
N ALA A 244 15.93 -12.59 5.76
CA ALA A 244 15.43 -11.33 5.22
C ALA A 244 15.63 -10.16 6.19
N GLN A 245 15.74 -8.94 5.65
CA GLN A 245 15.99 -7.71 6.42
C GLN A 245 14.98 -6.63 6.06
N VAL A 246 14.18 -6.20 7.05
CA VAL A 246 13.06 -5.29 6.86
C VAL A 246 13.12 -4.09 7.80
N LEU A 247 12.89 -2.90 7.23
CA LEU A 247 12.65 -1.67 7.97
C LEU A 247 11.18 -1.25 7.83
N MET A 248 10.46 -1.13 8.95
CA MET A 248 9.07 -0.69 9.02
C MET A 248 8.99 0.64 9.79
N VAL A 249 8.70 1.74 9.08
CA VAL A 249 8.57 3.06 9.69
C VAL A 249 7.18 3.63 9.44
N ASN A 250 6.46 3.94 10.53
CA ASN A 250 5.18 4.64 10.49
C ASN A 250 4.12 4.01 9.58
N ASN A 251 4.02 2.68 9.55
CA ASN A 251 2.94 1.99 8.84
C ASN A 251 1.73 1.77 9.75
N MET A 252 0.55 1.62 9.13
CA MET A 252 -0.68 1.26 9.83
C MET A 252 -1.17 -0.13 9.36
N ILE A 253 -1.55 -0.97 10.31
CA ILE A 253 -2.17 -2.28 10.06
C ILE A 253 -3.54 -2.24 10.73
N TYR A 254 -4.60 -2.37 9.94
CA TYR A 254 -5.97 -2.32 10.41
C TYR A 254 -6.72 -3.61 10.10
N ASP A 255 -7.45 -4.11 11.09
CA ASP A 255 -8.23 -5.35 10.97
C ASP A 255 -7.47 -6.55 10.37
N PRO A 256 -6.24 -6.86 10.83
CA PRO A 256 -5.60 -8.12 10.44
C PRO A 256 -6.40 -9.28 11.03
N GLY A 257 -6.61 -10.37 10.29
CA GLY A 257 -7.42 -11.49 10.77
C GLY A 257 -6.71 -12.36 11.81
N HIS A 258 -5.89 -13.30 11.37
CA HIS A 258 -5.20 -14.27 12.24
C HIS A 258 -3.76 -13.89 12.57
N ARG A 259 -3.09 -13.10 11.72
CA ARG A 259 -1.71 -12.63 11.93
C ARG A 259 -1.50 -11.25 11.32
N ALA A 260 -0.73 -10.41 11.99
CA ALA A 260 -0.29 -9.12 11.46
C ALA A 260 1.15 -9.24 10.94
N VAL A 261 2.10 -8.57 11.59
CA VAL A 261 3.52 -8.81 11.38
C VAL A 261 3.86 -10.20 11.87
N HIS A 262 4.54 -10.99 11.05
CA HIS A 262 5.07 -12.24 11.54
C HIS A 262 6.34 -12.63 10.83
N TYR A 263 7.13 -13.46 11.50
CA TYR A 263 8.36 -14.02 10.98
C TYR A 263 8.26 -15.53 10.93
N ASN A 264 8.82 -16.14 9.88
CA ASN A 264 9.18 -17.55 9.93
C ASN A 264 10.42 -17.91 9.11
N LEU A 265 11.12 -18.90 9.61
CA LEU A 265 12.09 -19.69 8.86
C LEU A 265 11.70 -21.14 9.11
N MET A 266 11.10 -21.81 8.12
CA MET A 266 10.64 -23.20 8.31
C MET A 266 11.75 -24.18 7.94
N ASN A 267 12.02 -25.17 8.80
CA ASN A 267 13.02 -26.21 8.52
C ASN A 267 12.77 -26.95 7.19
N LEU A 268 11.50 -27.22 6.85
CA LEU A 268 11.07 -27.81 5.58
C LEU A 268 11.63 -27.06 4.37
N GLU A 269 11.62 -25.72 4.43
CA GLU A 269 12.02 -24.86 3.32
C GLU A 269 13.54 -24.62 3.30
N TRP A 270 14.20 -24.83 4.43
CA TRP A 270 15.65 -24.65 4.63
C TRP A 270 16.42 -25.97 4.72
N ALA A 271 15.79 -27.10 4.38
CA ALA A 271 16.41 -28.41 4.48
C ALA A 271 17.74 -28.46 3.70
N GLY A 272 18.81 -28.84 4.38
CA GLY A 272 20.17 -28.88 3.80
C GLY A 272 20.93 -27.54 3.83
N HIS A 273 20.34 -26.47 4.38
CA HIS A 273 20.97 -25.16 4.49
C HIS A 273 21.05 -24.70 5.96
N PRO A 274 22.16 -24.07 6.39
CA PRO A 274 22.23 -23.45 7.71
C PRO A 274 21.25 -22.28 7.79
N TYR A 275 20.60 -22.12 8.93
CA TYR A 275 19.67 -21.01 9.14
C TYR A 275 20.39 -19.67 9.17
N VAL A 276 19.74 -18.66 8.59
CA VAL A 276 20.18 -17.26 8.65
C VAL A 276 19.13 -16.47 9.43
N THR A 277 19.57 -15.81 10.49
CA THR A 277 18.72 -14.92 11.30
C THR A 277 18.13 -13.83 10.41
N GLY A 278 16.82 -13.65 10.46
CA GLY A 278 16.17 -12.49 9.84
C GLY A 278 16.23 -11.27 10.75
N GLU A 279 15.97 -10.10 10.21
CA GLU A 279 16.04 -8.82 10.92
C GLU A 279 14.80 -7.99 10.63
N ILE A 280 14.16 -7.46 11.68
CA ILE A 280 13.13 -6.44 11.51
C ILE A 280 13.40 -5.28 12.48
N THR A 281 13.43 -4.07 11.91
CA THR A 281 13.39 -2.80 12.65
C THR A 281 12.00 -2.19 12.48
N ALA A 282 11.22 -2.06 13.55
CA ALA A 282 9.90 -1.44 13.52
C ALA A 282 9.86 -0.19 14.39
N VAL A 283 9.56 0.97 13.80
CA VAL A 283 9.50 2.25 14.50
C VAL A 283 8.23 3.02 14.16
N GLY A 284 7.47 3.45 15.18
CA GLY A 284 6.35 4.36 14.98
C GLY A 284 5.12 3.75 14.30
N ASN A 285 5.01 2.43 14.23
CA ASN A 285 3.90 1.75 13.54
C ASN A 285 2.67 1.62 14.45
N VAL A 286 1.48 1.57 13.83
CA VAL A 286 0.21 1.36 14.53
C VAL A 286 -0.46 0.10 14.02
N MET A 287 -0.82 -0.80 14.92
CA MET A 287 -1.73 -1.90 14.66
C MET A 287 -3.02 -1.70 15.48
N ARG A 288 -4.16 -1.72 14.79
CA ARG A 288 -5.48 -1.65 15.41
C ARG A 288 -6.34 -2.82 14.92
N ALA A 289 -6.82 -3.61 15.86
CA ALA A 289 -7.75 -4.69 15.58
C ALA A 289 -9.10 -4.17 15.06
N GLY A 290 -9.75 -4.96 14.20
CA GLY A 290 -11.09 -4.67 13.67
C GLY A 290 -12.08 -5.80 13.95
N ASN A 291 -13.05 -6.00 13.05
CA ASN A 291 -14.09 -7.02 13.21
C ASN A 291 -13.58 -8.45 13.01
N THR A 292 -12.57 -8.64 12.18
CA THR A 292 -12.00 -9.94 11.82
C THR A 292 -10.88 -10.35 12.76
N THR A 293 -10.24 -9.39 13.42
CA THR A 293 -9.04 -9.65 14.22
C THR A 293 -9.28 -10.64 15.35
N ALA A 294 -8.45 -11.69 15.37
CA ALA A 294 -8.41 -12.66 16.44
C ALA A 294 -8.17 -11.95 17.79
N PRO A 295 -8.95 -12.27 18.85
CA PRO A 295 -8.77 -11.66 20.15
C PRO A 295 -7.34 -11.86 20.70
N GLY A 296 -6.74 -10.79 21.19
CA GLY A 296 -5.40 -10.82 21.77
C GLY A 296 -4.26 -10.97 20.75
N LEU A 297 -4.50 -10.71 19.46
CA LEU A 297 -3.49 -10.83 18.42
C LEU A 297 -2.26 -9.95 18.72
N PRO A 298 -1.05 -10.54 18.80
CA PRO A 298 0.17 -9.76 18.99
C PRO A 298 0.56 -8.96 17.76
N PHE A 299 1.29 -7.85 17.96
CA PHE A 299 1.85 -7.05 16.87
C PHE A 299 2.74 -7.89 15.96
N LEU A 300 3.71 -8.59 16.56
CA LEU A 300 4.61 -9.52 15.89
C LEU A 300 4.44 -10.92 16.44
N THR A 301 4.33 -11.90 15.55
CA THR A 301 4.36 -13.33 15.93
C THR A 301 5.54 -14.08 15.31
N LEU A 302 6.21 -14.88 16.13
CA LEU A 302 7.31 -15.77 15.72
C LEU A 302 6.79 -17.18 15.38
N GLY A 303 7.19 -17.70 14.23
CA GLY A 303 7.03 -19.11 13.87
C GLY A 303 8.29 -19.69 13.22
N GLY A 304 8.25 -20.99 12.92
CA GLY A 304 9.39 -21.70 12.35
C GLY A 304 10.52 -21.96 13.36
N ASP A 305 11.68 -22.30 12.84
CA ASP A 305 12.82 -22.89 13.55
C ASP A 305 14.02 -21.95 13.68
N GLY A 306 14.06 -20.87 12.87
CA GLY A 306 15.14 -19.87 12.88
C GLY A 306 14.87 -18.68 13.81
N ASP A 307 15.94 -18.08 14.30
CA ASP A 307 15.89 -16.88 15.15
C ASP A 307 15.58 -15.60 14.36
N LEU A 308 14.95 -14.63 15.03
CA LEU A 308 14.68 -13.29 14.52
C LEU A 308 15.41 -12.26 15.37
N ALA A 309 16.22 -11.38 14.77
CA ALA A 309 16.66 -10.15 15.40
C ALA A 309 15.57 -9.06 15.27
N TRP A 310 15.22 -8.41 16.37
CA TRP A 310 14.08 -7.50 16.45
C TRP A 310 14.45 -6.20 17.15
N PHE A 311 14.22 -5.07 16.50
CA PHE A 311 14.21 -3.76 17.13
C PHE A 311 12.81 -3.16 17.06
N SER A 312 12.29 -2.68 18.19
CA SER A 312 11.00 -2.00 18.28
C SER A 312 11.11 -0.70 19.04
N LYS A 313 10.51 0.38 18.52
CA LYS A 313 10.38 1.66 19.21
C LYS A 313 9.09 2.34 18.83
N ASP A 314 8.35 2.82 19.84
CA ASP A 314 7.12 3.61 19.63
C ASP A 314 6.09 2.92 18.71
N ASN A 315 5.93 1.60 18.81
CA ASN A 315 4.88 0.89 18.09
C ASN A 315 3.64 0.75 19.00
N ILE A 316 2.46 0.93 18.44
CA ILE A 316 1.17 0.76 19.14
C ILE A 316 0.48 -0.50 18.64
N ASN A 317 0.00 -1.34 19.56
CA ASN A 317 -0.93 -2.43 19.26
C ASN A 317 -2.13 -2.35 20.21
N VAL A 318 -3.33 -2.22 19.64
CA VAL A 318 -4.58 -2.14 20.40
C VAL A 318 -5.65 -3.07 19.85
N ASP A 319 -6.49 -3.56 20.76
CA ASP A 319 -7.72 -4.26 20.39
C ASP A 319 -8.74 -3.29 19.74
N ARG A 320 -9.87 -3.84 19.30
CA ARG A 320 -10.93 -3.07 18.61
C ARG A 320 -11.62 -2.03 19.50
N TRP A 321 -11.34 -2.05 20.81
CA TRP A 321 -11.85 -1.11 21.81
C TRP A 321 -10.79 -0.11 22.25
N GLY A 322 -9.58 -0.19 21.71
CA GLY A 322 -8.46 0.69 22.06
C GLY A 322 -7.67 0.23 23.28
N ASN A 323 -7.93 -0.96 23.84
CA ASN A 323 -7.12 -1.47 24.94
C ASN A 323 -5.78 -2.00 24.40
N PRO A 324 -4.67 -1.86 25.15
CA PRO A 324 -3.39 -2.42 24.75
C PRO A 324 -3.45 -3.93 24.50
N ALA A 325 -2.83 -4.38 23.41
CA ALA A 325 -2.67 -5.78 23.04
C ALA A 325 -1.17 -6.17 23.03
N PRO A 326 -0.83 -7.49 23.08
CA PRO A 326 0.56 -7.93 23.19
C PRO A 326 1.44 -7.45 22.02
N MET A 327 2.72 -7.14 22.27
CA MET A 327 3.65 -6.79 21.19
C MET A 327 4.28 -8.03 20.54
N LEU A 328 4.50 -9.08 21.31
CA LEU A 328 5.16 -10.31 20.85
C LEU A 328 4.30 -11.53 21.17
N GLY A 329 4.27 -12.48 20.25
CA GLY A 329 3.76 -13.82 20.49
C GLY A 329 4.34 -14.84 19.52
N ARG A 330 3.72 -16.02 19.44
CA ARG A 330 4.20 -17.12 18.59
C ARG A 330 3.08 -18.05 18.17
N TYR A 331 3.26 -18.70 17.03
CA TYR A 331 2.34 -19.72 16.48
C TYR A 331 3.04 -21.06 16.23
N GLY A 332 4.13 -21.33 16.96
CA GLY A 332 4.85 -22.60 16.94
C GLY A 332 5.59 -22.86 18.25
N VAL A 333 5.96 -24.12 18.49
CA VAL A 333 6.70 -24.57 19.67
C VAL A 333 8.05 -25.11 19.24
N THR A 334 8.98 -24.19 18.95
CA THR A 334 10.33 -24.51 18.46
C THR A 334 11.39 -23.85 19.34
N LYS A 335 12.67 -24.07 19.00
CA LYS A 335 13.81 -23.45 19.68
C LYS A 335 14.08 -22.00 19.23
N ALA A 336 13.40 -21.53 18.18
CA ALA A 336 13.53 -20.18 17.67
C ALA A 336 13.29 -19.13 18.75
N LYS A 337 14.04 -18.03 18.68
CA LYS A 337 13.96 -16.90 19.60
C LYS A 337 13.76 -15.59 18.85
N VAL A 338 13.05 -14.68 19.50
CA VAL A 338 13.17 -13.25 19.20
C VAL A 338 14.36 -12.73 20.00
N ILE A 339 15.36 -12.20 19.30
CA ILE A 339 16.56 -11.60 19.86
C ILE A 339 16.36 -10.09 19.79
N GLU A 340 15.94 -9.50 20.90
CA GLU A 340 15.75 -8.06 20.98
C GLU A 340 17.09 -7.31 20.87
N SER A 341 17.13 -6.36 19.95
CA SER A 341 18.28 -5.47 19.74
C SER A 341 18.06 -4.14 20.48
N PRO A 342 19.09 -3.60 21.16
CA PRO A 342 18.99 -2.28 21.80
C PRO A 342 19.11 -1.11 20.80
N GLN A 343 19.48 -1.37 19.55
CA GLN A 343 19.65 -0.37 18.49
C GLN A 343 18.98 -0.82 17.18
N PRO A 344 18.58 0.12 16.30
CA PRO A 344 18.05 -0.22 14.99
C PRO A 344 19.00 -1.13 14.20
N LEU A 345 18.45 -2.15 13.54
CA LEU A 345 19.18 -3.08 12.67
C LEU A 345 19.37 -2.51 11.26
N ALA A 346 18.52 -1.55 10.87
CA ALA A 346 18.62 -0.76 9.66
C ALA A 346 18.69 0.74 9.98
N SER A 347 19.33 1.53 9.11
CA SER A 347 19.41 2.99 9.29
C SER A 347 18.03 3.63 9.18
N LEU A 348 17.77 4.61 10.06
CA LEU A 348 16.59 5.47 10.03
C LEU A 348 16.85 6.79 9.32
N ASP A 349 18.06 7.00 8.81
CA ASP A 349 18.48 8.27 8.23
C ASP A 349 17.62 8.65 7.03
N GLY A 350 17.16 9.91 7.01
CA GLY A 350 16.29 10.43 5.96
C GLY A 350 14.81 10.02 6.10
N TYR A 351 14.43 9.12 7.01
CA TYR A 351 13.01 8.88 7.29
C TYR A 351 12.49 9.84 8.35
N LYS A 352 11.40 10.53 8.05
CA LYS A 352 10.71 11.36 9.04
C LYS A 352 9.82 10.47 9.90
N VAL A 353 10.33 10.11 11.08
CA VAL A 353 9.54 9.38 12.08
C VAL A 353 8.59 10.34 12.79
N VAL A 354 7.29 10.10 12.69
CA VAL A 354 6.26 10.75 13.52
C VAL A 354 5.90 9.87 14.72
N PRO A 355 5.48 10.43 15.85
CA PRO A 355 4.94 9.64 16.96
C PRO A 355 3.80 8.74 16.47
N ALA A 356 3.76 7.47 16.90
CA ALA A 356 2.74 6.53 16.44
C ALA A 356 1.31 7.00 16.75
N ALA A 357 1.10 7.69 17.88
CA ALA A 357 -0.20 8.25 18.25
C ALA A 357 -0.72 9.32 17.27
N ASP A 358 0.17 9.97 16.51
CA ASP A 358 -0.18 11.00 15.53
C ASP A 358 -0.29 10.44 14.10
N LEU A 359 0.06 9.16 13.91
CA LEU A 359 0.23 8.57 12.58
C LEU A 359 -1.05 8.58 11.76
N GLU A 360 -2.13 8.02 12.32
CA GLU A 360 -3.36 7.72 11.60
C GLU A 360 -3.98 8.98 10.98
N THR A 361 -4.07 10.07 11.76
CA THR A 361 -4.63 11.36 11.32
C THR A 361 -3.96 11.88 10.06
N GLY A 362 -2.63 11.80 9.97
CA GLY A 362 -1.88 12.28 8.82
C GLY A 362 -1.81 11.28 7.67
N LEU A 363 -1.70 9.99 7.98
CA LEU A 363 -1.47 8.94 7.00
C LEU A 363 -2.68 8.69 6.10
N LEU A 364 -3.89 8.62 6.67
CA LEU A 364 -5.10 8.34 5.88
C LEU A 364 -5.40 9.44 4.84
N ALA A 365 -4.88 10.65 5.05
CA ALA A 365 -5.00 11.74 4.10
C ALA A 365 -4.11 11.54 2.85
N SER A 366 -2.94 10.93 3.00
CA SER A 366 -1.91 10.89 1.94
C SER A 366 -1.73 9.52 1.27
N VAL A 367 -2.06 8.43 1.95
CA VAL A 367 -1.84 7.06 1.43
C VAL A 367 -2.66 6.73 0.18
N GLY A 368 -2.16 5.84 -0.68
CA GLY A 368 -2.87 5.23 -1.80
C GLY A 368 -2.67 5.95 -3.13
N ALA A 369 -3.34 5.44 -4.17
CA ALA A 369 -3.11 5.77 -5.58
C ALA A 369 -3.21 7.26 -5.91
N ARG A 370 -4.24 7.94 -5.41
CA ARG A 370 -4.54 9.35 -5.75
C ARG A 370 -5.16 10.06 -4.56
N PRO A 371 -4.38 10.47 -3.55
CA PRO A 371 -4.92 11.12 -2.36
C PRO A 371 -5.71 12.41 -2.65
N TRP A 372 -5.42 13.07 -3.78
CA TRP A 372 -6.11 14.28 -4.24
C TRP A 372 -7.36 14.03 -5.11
N ASP A 373 -7.56 12.81 -5.62
CA ASP A 373 -8.63 12.42 -6.56
C ASP A 373 -8.97 10.94 -6.38
N ARG A 374 -9.43 10.58 -5.17
CA ARG A 374 -9.61 9.18 -4.76
C ARG A 374 -10.74 8.48 -5.51
N ALA A 375 -10.51 7.21 -5.87
CA ALA A 375 -11.58 6.34 -6.33
C ALA A 375 -12.52 5.94 -5.17
N PRO A 376 -13.76 5.50 -5.49
CA PRO A 376 -14.70 5.01 -4.49
C PRO A 376 -14.12 3.91 -3.59
N ASP A 377 -13.32 2.98 -4.13
CA ASP A 377 -12.72 1.87 -3.39
C ASP A 377 -11.71 2.33 -2.35
N ASP A 378 -10.76 3.20 -2.73
CA ASP A 378 -9.83 3.84 -1.79
C ASP A 378 -10.58 4.60 -0.68
N ILE A 379 -11.62 5.36 -1.03
CA ILE A 379 -12.44 6.10 -0.05
C ILE A 379 -13.10 5.13 0.92
N ARG A 380 -13.70 4.05 0.42
CA ARG A 380 -14.42 3.05 1.22
C ARG A 380 -13.48 2.37 2.22
N VAL A 381 -12.32 1.89 1.76
CA VAL A 381 -11.33 1.23 2.63
C VAL A 381 -10.81 2.20 3.68
N LEU A 382 -10.41 3.43 3.30
CA LEU A 382 -9.89 4.40 4.26
C LEU A 382 -10.95 4.89 5.25
N PHE A 383 -12.21 4.96 4.82
CA PHE A 383 -13.33 5.22 5.70
C PHE A 383 -13.56 4.06 6.68
N PHE A 384 -13.44 2.80 6.23
CA PHE A 384 -13.50 1.65 7.13
C PHE A 384 -12.37 1.65 8.15
N VAL A 385 -11.16 2.00 7.73
CA VAL A 385 -10.05 2.21 8.64
C VAL A 385 -10.43 3.27 9.67
N ALA A 386 -10.75 4.50 9.25
CA ALA A 386 -11.04 5.62 10.14
C ALA A 386 -12.18 5.35 11.15
N GLU A 387 -13.24 4.67 10.71
CA GLU A 387 -14.45 4.44 11.51
C GLU A 387 -14.46 3.11 12.27
N GLY A 388 -13.40 2.30 12.18
CA GLY A 388 -13.39 0.98 12.82
C GLY A 388 -14.42 0.01 12.22
N ARG A 389 -14.63 0.07 10.89
CA ARG A 389 -15.58 -0.76 10.12
C ARG A 389 -14.85 -1.73 9.18
N GLY A 390 -15.59 -2.45 8.34
CA GLY A 390 -15.06 -3.42 7.37
C GLY A 390 -14.73 -4.77 8.01
N GLU A 391 -14.41 -5.73 7.16
CA GLU A 391 -14.01 -7.10 7.50
C GLU A 391 -13.21 -7.70 6.34
N VAL A 392 -12.51 -8.81 6.58
CA VAL A 392 -11.91 -9.60 5.50
C VAL A 392 -13.01 -10.20 4.63
N ILE A 393 -12.81 -10.19 3.31
CA ILE A 393 -13.79 -10.63 2.32
C ILE A 393 -13.26 -11.80 1.48
N ASP A 394 -14.17 -12.49 0.81
CA ASP A 394 -13.87 -13.67 -0.03
C ASP A 394 -14.08 -13.42 -1.53
N ASP A 395 -14.82 -12.38 -1.91
CA ASP A 395 -15.15 -12.03 -3.31
C ASP A 395 -15.33 -10.50 -3.42
N GLU A 396 -14.73 -9.89 -4.44
CA GLU A 396 -14.81 -8.45 -4.70
C GLU A 396 -16.26 -7.94 -4.87
N LYS A 397 -17.21 -8.80 -5.27
CA LYS A 397 -18.63 -8.44 -5.45
C LYS A 397 -19.29 -8.01 -4.15
N VAL A 398 -18.79 -8.45 -2.99
CA VAL A 398 -19.31 -8.05 -1.68
C VAL A 398 -19.17 -6.54 -1.48
N VAL A 399 -18.17 -5.92 -2.11
CA VAL A 399 -17.85 -4.50 -1.98
C VAL A 399 -18.08 -3.69 -3.27
N GLY A 400 -18.72 -4.29 -4.28
CA GLY A 400 -19.14 -3.62 -5.51
C GLY A 400 -18.55 -4.19 -6.80
N GLY A 401 -17.52 -5.03 -6.72
CA GLY A 401 -16.83 -5.62 -7.87
C GLY A 401 -15.95 -4.62 -8.64
N TYR A 402 -15.43 -5.05 -9.79
CA TYR A 402 -14.52 -4.23 -10.58
C TYR A 402 -15.13 -2.89 -11.01
N PRO A 403 -14.37 -1.78 -10.98
CA PRO A 403 -14.87 -0.48 -11.33
C PRO A 403 -15.08 -0.34 -12.85
N HIS A 404 -16.09 0.45 -13.24
CA HIS A 404 -16.40 0.74 -14.65
C HIS A 404 -16.52 2.25 -14.93
N PRO A 405 -15.46 3.06 -14.68
CA PRO A 405 -15.49 4.47 -15.02
C PRO A 405 -15.47 4.68 -16.53
N ALA A 406 -16.06 5.79 -16.98
CA ALA A 406 -15.89 6.22 -18.36
C ALA A 406 -14.41 6.53 -18.64
N PRO A 407 -13.83 6.02 -19.74
CA PRO A 407 -12.48 6.40 -20.16
C PRO A 407 -12.35 7.90 -20.39
N THR A 408 -11.20 8.46 -20.01
CA THR A 408 -10.87 9.87 -20.22
C THR A 408 -9.57 10.02 -20.99
N ARG A 409 -9.39 11.19 -21.61
CA ARG A 409 -8.21 11.52 -22.41
C ARG A 409 -7.75 12.95 -22.13
N ALA A 410 -6.45 13.16 -22.03
CA ALA A 410 -5.83 14.47 -21.93
C ALA A 410 -4.39 14.39 -22.43
N ALA A 411 -3.93 15.35 -23.23
CA ALA A 411 -2.55 15.35 -23.70
C ALA A 411 -1.56 15.60 -22.55
N PHE A 412 -0.41 14.92 -22.59
CA PHE A 412 0.68 15.17 -21.66
C PHE A 412 1.58 16.29 -22.19
N VAL A 413 1.55 17.43 -21.51
CA VAL A 413 2.28 18.65 -21.90
C VAL A 413 3.53 18.80 -21.02
N GLU A 414 4.68 18.31 -21.52
CA GLU A 414 5.96 18.26 -20.78
C GLU A 414 6.36 19.56 -20.06
N LYS A 415 6.08 20.72 -20.67
CA LYS A 415 6.45 22.03 -20.09
C LYS A 415 5.76 22.31 -18.75
N ASP A 416 4.65 21.64 -18.46
CA ASP A 416 3.84 21.84 -17.26
C ASP A 416 4.30 20.95 -16.09
N TRP A 417 5.32 20.10 -16.30
CA TRP A 417 5.79 19.11 -15.33
C TRP A 417 7.28 19.28 -14.98
N ASN A 418 7.63 18.97 -13.73
CA ASN A 418 9.01 18.68 -13.35
C ASN A 418 9.34 17.25 -13.81
N LEU A 419 10.25 17.11 -14.78
CA LEU A 419 10.52 15.81 -15.39
C LEU A 419 11.41 14.86 -14.56
N ALA A 420 12.01 15.34 -13.46
CA ALA A 420 12.76 14.48 -12.55
C ALA A 420 11.86 13.84 -11.49
N THR A 421 10.88 14.62 -10.99
CA THR A 421 9.97 14.19 -9.91
C THR A 421 8.59 13.78 -10.41
N MET A 422 8.27 14.03 -11.68
CA MET A 422 6.94 13.85 -12.27
C MET A 422 5.84 14.55 -11.46
N THR A 423 6.13 15.77 -10.99
CA THR A 423 5.16 16.62 -10.28
C THR A 423 4.75 17.81 -11.15
N PRO A 424 3.49 18.28 -11.08
CA PRO A 424 3.04 19.42 -11.87
C PRO A 424 3.68 20.72 -11.33
N LYS A 425 4.16 21.59 -12.23
CA LYS A 425 4.74 22.90 -11.85
C LYS A 425 3.72 23.84 -11.22
N SER A 426 2.44 23.65 -11.53
CA SER A 426 1.34 24.39 -10.90
C SER A 426 1.09 23.98 -9.45
N GLY A 427 1.60 22.82 -9.01
CA GLY A 427 1.24 22.19 -7.74
C GLY A 427 -0.15 21.54 -7.73
N ILE A 428 -0.86 21.54 -8.87
CA ILE A 428 -2.21 20.98 -9.00
C ILE A 428 -2.15 19.75 -9.91
N TYR A 429 -2.49 18.58 -9.35
CA TYR A 429 -2.51 17.33 -10.09
C TYR A 429 -3.76 17.18 -10.97
N PRO A 430 -3.70 16.36 -12.04
CA PRO A 430 -4.89 16.03 -12.82
C PRO A 430 -6.02 15.47 -11.93
N GLY A 431 -7.24 15.99 -12.10
CA GLY A 431 -8.40 15.60 -11.30
C GLY A 431 -8.46 16.21 -9.89
N GLN A 432 -7.41 16.88 -9.43
CA GLN A 432 -7.42 17.56 -8.14
C GLN A 432 -8.43 18.71 -8.16
N LYS A 433 -9.37 18.66 -7.22
CA LYS A 433 -10.39 19.70 -7.04
C LYS A 433 -10.02 20.59 -5.86
N ALA A 434 -10.48 21.84 -5.89
CA ALA A 434 -10.29 22.76 -4.78
C ALA A 434 -11.16 22.36 -3.57
N GLY A 435 -10.58 22.45 -2.38
CA GLY A 435 -11.28 22.19 -1.11
C GLY A 435 -11.53 20.71 -0.81
N ALA A 436 -12.00 20.43 0.41
CA ALA A 436 -12.34 19.09 0.87
C ALA A 436 -13.46 18.50 0.00
N GLN A 437 -13.23 17.30 -0.54
CA GLN A 437 -14.17 16.59 -1.40
C GLN A 437 -15.10 15.71 -0.57
N GLU A 438 -16.05 16.32 0.16
CA GLU A 438 -17.10 15.56 0.84
C GLU A 438 -18.21 15.20 -0.17
N LYS A 439 -18.36 13.90 -0.48
CA LYS A 439 -19.52 13.41 -1.24
C LYS A 439 -20.71 13.23 -0.30
N LEU A 440 -21.48 14.29 -0.13
CA LEU A 440 -22.76 14.25 0.56
C LEU A 440 -23.79 13.47 -0.27
N SER A 441 -24.56 12.59 0.37
CA SER A 441 -25.75 12.01 -0.27
C SER A 441 -26.75 13.12 -0.61
N ALA A 442 -27.71 12.86 -1.50
CA ALA A 442 -28.76 13.84 -1.81
C ALA A 442 -29.48 14.29 -0.54
N ARG A 443 -29.76 13.35 0.37
CA ARG A 443 -30.33 13.62 1.69
C ARG A 443 -29.42 14.48 2.57
N ASP A 444 -28.12 14.21 2.62
CA ASP A 444 -27.20 15.01 3.46
C ASP A 444 -27.04 16.44 2.92
N LYS A 445 -27.09 16.62 1.60
CA LYS A 445 -27.16 17.94 0.97
C LYS A 445 -28.44 18.67 1.38
N GLU A 446 -29.59 18.01 1.24
CA GLU A 446 -30.89 18.55 1.65
C GLU A 446 -30.91 18.92 3.14
N MET A 447 -30.33 18.09 4.01
CA MET A 447 -30.26 18.37 5.46
C MET A 447 -29.34 19.55 5.78
N ARG A 448 -28.22 19.70 5.09
CA ARG A 448 -27.33 20.87 5.25
C ARG A 448 -27.96 22.15 4.72
N GLU A 449 -28.64 22.07 3.58
CA GLU A 449 -29.36 23.20 2.99
C GLU A 449 -30.60 23.58 3.83
N GLY A 450 -31.24 22.61 4.47
CA GLY A 450 -32.37 22.81 5.38
C GLY A 450 -32.00 23.42 6.73
N ALA A 451 -30.74 23.27 7.19
CA ALA A 451 -30.24 23.89 8.42
C ALA A 451 -29.83 25.37 8.25
N ALA A 452 -29.85 25.89 7.02
CA ALA A 452 -29.50 27.28 6.70
C ALA A 452 -30.72 28.21 6.50
N LYS A 453 -31.93 27.73 6.79
CA LYS A 453 -33.17 28.51 6.88
C LYS A 453 -33.66 28.53 8.33
#